data_AF-A0A7W0TUK9-F1
#
_entry.id   AF-A0A7W0TUK9-F1
#
_cell.length_a   1.000
_cell.length_b   1.000
_cell.length_c   1.000
_cell.angle_alpha   90.00
_cell.angle_beta   90.00
_cell.angle_gamma   90.00
#
_symmetry.space_group_name_H-M   'P 1'
#
loop_
_entity.id
_entity.type
_entity.pdbx_description
1 polymer ?
#
loop_
_entity_poly.entity_id
_entity_poly.type
_entity_poly.pdbx_seq_one_letter_code
_entity_poly.pdbx_strand_id
1 'polypeptide(L)' 'SDGERLNRMRHNAEFLADRGYLREDITIDKATDVLYTCSSLEIYEVLVLQRGWPPPEFARFVANFMISTLLTPTEKA' A
#
# COMPACT_ATOMS: atom_id res chain seq x y z
N SER A 1 -7.32 -3.03 -16.62
CA SER A 1 -6.56 -1.86 -17.09
C SER A 1 -5.97 -1.11 -15.91
N ASP A 2 -5.05 -0.16 -16.13
CA ASP A 2 -4.53 0.68 -15.04
C ASP A 2 -5.62 1.50 -14.35
N GLY A 3 -6.63 1.96 -15.10
CA GLY A 3 -7.78 2.68 -14.52
C GLY A 3 -8.60 1.83 -13.55
N GLU A 4 -8.86 0.56 -13.86
CA GLU A 4 -9.58 -0.34 -12.94
C GLU A 4 -8.79 -0.62 -11.67
N ARG A 5 -7.45 -0.73 -11.79
CA ARG A 5 -6.57 -0.91 -10.64
C ARG A 5 -6.58 0.35 -9.77
N LEU A 6 -6.45 1.54 -10.37
CA LEU A 6 -6.51 2.81 -9.65
C LEU A 6 -7.84 2.98 -8.90
N ASN A 7 -8.97 2.69 -9.56
CA ASN A 7 -10.29 2.74 -8.93
C ASN A 7 -10.40 1.79 -7.73
N ARG A 8 -9.88 0.56 -7.85
CA ARG A 8 -9.85 -0.39 -6.73
C ARG A 8 -8.99 0.12 -5.57
N MET A 9 -7.86 0.76 -5.85
CA MET A 9 -7.00 1.32 -4.80
C MET A 9 -7.65 2.53 -4.11
N ARG A 10 -8.39 3.36 -4.86
CA ARG A 10 -9.21 4.44 -4.28
C ARG A 10 -10.29 3.88 -3.36
N HIS A 11 -11.01 2.86 -3.79
CA HIS A 11 -12.02 2.20 -2.94
C HIS A 11 -11.42 1.66 -1.63
N ASN A 12 -10.22 1.07 -1.68
CA ASN A 12 -9.53 0.61 -0.48
C ASN A 12 -9.09 1.78 0.43
N ALA A 13 -8.63 2.90 -0.15
CA ALA A 13 -8.26 4.09 0.60
C ALA A 13 -9.47 4.71 1.31
N GLU A 14 -10.61 4.80 0.63
CA GLU A 14 -11.90 5.24 1.21
C GLU A 14 -12.31 4.34 2.37
N PHE A 15 -12.24 3.01 2.20
CA PHE A 15 -12.54 2.07 3.29
C PHE A 15 -11.68 2.31 4.54
N LEU A 16 -10.38 2.57 4.37
CA LEU A 16 -9.49 2.85 5.51
C LEU A 16 -9.83 4.20 6.18
N ALA A 17 -10.17 5.21 5.39
CA ALA A 17 -10.56 6.53 5.88
C ALA A 17 -11.88 6.49 6.66
N ASP A 18 -12.90 5.83 6.10
CA ASP A 18 -14.24 5.70 6.69
C ASP A 18 -14.23 4.98 8.05
N ARG A 19 -13.22 4.14 8.28
CA ARG A 19 -13.02 3.42 9.55
C ARG A 19 -12.07 4.13 10.52
N GLY A 20 -11.51 5.29 10.14
CA GLY A 20 -10.57 6.04 10.97
C GLY A 20 -9.22 5.33 11.14
N TYR A 21 -8.83 4.45 10.20
CA TYR A 21 -7.55 3.73 10.28
C TYR A 21 -6.39 4.52 9.70
N LEU A 22 -6.65 5.44 8.77
CA LEU A 22 -5.61 6.29 8.21
C LEU A 22 -5.03 7.22 9.28
N ARG A 23 -3.72 7.45 9.19
CA ARG A 23 -3.07 8.52 9.94
C ARG A 23 -3.71 9.88 9.62
N GLU A 24 -3.76 10.76 10.62
CA GLU A 24 -4.41 12.07 10.50
C GLU A 24 -3.83 12.94 9.36
N ASP A 25 -2.55 12.78 9.03
CA ASP A 25 -1.86 13.53 7.98
C ASP A 25 -2.00 12.92 6.58
N ILE A 26 -2.70 11.80 6.43
CA ILE A 26 -2.83 11.08 5.16
C ILE A 26 -4.21 11.29 4.56
N THR A 27 -4.23 11.90 3.36
CA THR A 27 -5.45 12.06 2.56
C THR A 27 -5.81 10.77 1.81
N ILE A 28 -7.08 10.63 1.42
CA ILE A 28 -7.55 9.50 0.57
C ILE A 28 -6.76 9.42 -0.74
N ASP A 29 -6.48 10.56 -1.38
CA ASP A 29 -5.69 10.59 -2.61
C ASP A 29 -4.26 10.08 -2.36
N LYS A 30 -3.63 10.51 -1.27
CA LYS A 30 -2.28 10.04 -0.92
C LYS A 30 -2.28 8.54 -0.60
N ALA A 31 -3.28 8.05 0.12
CA ALA A 31 -3.44 6.63 0.40
C ALA A 31 -3.66 5.82 -0.89
N THR A 32 -4.44 6.36 -1.83
CA THR A 32 -4.66 5.76 -3.16
C THR A 32 -3.34 5.59 -3.90
N ASP A 33 -2.51 6.63 -3.94
CA ASP A 33 -1.21 6.59 -4.62
C ASP A 33 -0.27 5.54 -4.02
N VAL A 34 -0.23 5.45 -2.68
CA VAL A 34 0.61 4.47 -1.97
C VAL A 34 0.15 3.04 -2.29
N LEU A 35 -1.15 2.76 -2.20
CA LEU A 35 -1.72 1.45 -2.52
C LEU A 35 -1.51 1.09 -4.00
N TYR A 36 -1.71 2.05 -4.90
CA TYR A 36 -1.47 1.87 -6.33
C TYR A 36 -0.01 1.56 -6.65
N THR A 37 0.92 2.31 -6.06
CA THR A 37 2.36 2.09 -6.20
C THR A 37 2.76 0.71 -5.68
N CYS A 38 2.24 0.30 -4.52
CA CYS A 38 2.51 -1.03 -3.94
C CYS A 38 1.95 -2.19 -4.76
N SER A 39 0.95 -1.93 -5.60
CA SER A 39 0.34 -2.93 -6.50
C SER A 39 0.98 -2.98 -7.90
N SER A 40 2.02 -2.19 -8.15
CA SER A 40 2.62 -2.03 -9.46
C SER A 40 3.57 -3.20 -9.80
N LEU A 41 3.66 -3.54 -11.09
CA LEU A 41 4.55 -4.61 -11.56
C LEU A 41 6.02 -4.20 -11.48
N GLU A 42 6.30 -2.90 -11.58
CA GLU A 42 7.64 -2.32 -11.59
C GLU A 42 8.38 -2.60 -10.27
N ILE A 43 7.70 -2.51 -9.11
CA ILE A 43 8.34 -2.84 -7.82
C ILE A 43 8.64 -4.33 -7.73
N TYR A 44 7.72 -5.18 -8.21
CA TYR A 44 7.94 -6.62 -8.26
C TYR A 44 9.11 -6.98 -9.18
N GLU A 45 9.19 -6.37 -10.36
CA GLU A 45 10.26 -6.60 -11.32
C GLU A 45 11.62 -6.24 -10.72
N VAL A 46 11.75 -5.05 -10.12
CA VAL A 46 13.02 -4.62 -9.52
C VAL A 46 13.40 -5.54 -8.35
N LEU A 47 12.50 -5.76 -7.39
CA LEU A 47 12.89 -6.47 -6.16
C LEU A 47 12.97 -7.98 -6.33
N VAL A 48 12.02 -8.59 -7.03
CA VAL A 48 11.95 -10.05 -7.17
C VAL A 48 12.75 -10.51 -8.39
N LEU A 49 12.48 -9.96 -9.57
CA LEU A 49 13.09 -10.47 -10.81
C LEU A 49 14.54 -10.03 -10.98
N GLN A 50 14.87 -8.77 -10.69
CA GLN A 50 16.22 -8.24 -10.89
C GLN A 50 17.11 -8.42 -9.66
N ARG A 51 16.58 -8.19 -8.45
CA ARG A 51 17.33 -8.28 -7.18
C ARG A 51 17.20 -9.64 -6.49
N GLY A 52 16.37 -10.55 -7.02
CA GLY A 52 16.29 -11.93 -6.57
C GLY A 52 15.61 -12.13 -5.22
N TRP A 53 14.79 -11.19 -4.76
CA TRP A 53 14.07 -11.36 -3.50
C TRP A 53 13.09 -12.55 -3.58
N PRO A 54 13.02 -13.40 -2.55
CA PRO A 54 11.96 -14.37 -2.42
C PRO A 54 10.58 -13.68 -2.44
N PRO A 55 9.58 -14.18 -3.18
CA PRO A 55 8.24 -13.59 -3.19
C PRO A 55 7.60 -13.37 -1.81
N PRO A 56 7.77 -14.27 -0.81
CA PRO A 56 7.27 -14.01 0.55
C PRO A 56 7.95 -12.84 1.26
N GLU A 57 9.20 -12.53 0.91
CA GLU A 57 9.92 -11.37 1.44
C GLU A 57 9.37 -10.08 0.83
N PHE A 58 9.17 -10.05 -0.49
CA PHE A 58 8.51 -8.93 -1.17
C PHE A 58 7.11 -8.64 -0.60
N ALA A 59 6.27 -9.68 -0.43
CA ALA A 59 4.93 -9.50 0.12
C ALA A 59 4.95 -8.86 1.52
N ARG A 60 5.88 -9.30 2.37
CA ARG A 60 6.07 -8.75 3.73
C ARG A 60 6.56 -7.32 3.70
N PHE A 61 7.50 -7.01 2.80
CA PHE A 61 8.01 -5.65 2.62
C PHE A 61 6.89 -4.69 2.21
N VAL A 62 6.11 -5.02 1.19
CA VAL A 62 5.00 -4.19 0.72
C VAL A 62 3.94 -4.03 1.80
N ALA A 63 3.57 -5.10 2.50
CA ALA A 63 2.62 -5.03 3.62
C ALA A 63 3.12 -4.09 4.74
N ASN A 64 4.37 -4.26 5.17
CA ASN A 64 4.96 -3.43 6.21
C ASN A 64 5.06 -1.96 5.80
N PHE A 65 5.40 -1.69 4.53
CA PHE A 65 5.46 -0.33 3.99
C PHE A 65 4.08 0.33 3.96
N MET A 66 3.04 -0.39 3.52
CA MET A 66 1.66 0.13 3.55
C MET A 66 1.21 0.41 4.98
N ILE A 67 1.45 -0.52 5.92
CA ILE A 67 1.08 -0.36 7.33
C ILE A 67 1.76 0.87 7.93
N SER A 68 3.09 0.99 7.79
CA SER A 68 3.85 2.08 8.41
C SER A 68 3.56 3.45 7.80
N THR A 69 3.20 3.48 6.51
CA THR A 69 2.92 4.72 5.79
C THR A 69 1.49 5.20 6.01
N LEU A 70 0.52 4.28 5.99
CA LEU A 70 -0.90 4.62 5.94
C LEU A 70 -1.58 4.63 7.30
N LEU A 71 -1.22 3.70 8.19
CA LEU A 71 -2.02 3.42 9.37
C LEU A 71 -1.49 4.14 10.60
N THR A 72 -2.40 4.57 11.46
CA THR A 72 -2.07 5.10 12.78
C THR A 72 -1.30 4.01 13.54
N PRO A 73 -0.11 4.31 14.09
CA PRO A 73 0.61 3.37 14.92
C PRO A 73 -0.33 2.90 16.03
N THR A 74 -0.56 1.60 16.11
CA THR A 74 -1.30 1.05 17.24
C THR A 74 -0.45 1.33 18.47
N GLU A 75 -0.98 2.07 19.45
CA GLU A 75 -0.35 2.15 20.76
C GLU A 75 -0.06 0.71 21.21
N LYS A 76 1.18 0.45 21.64
CA LYS A 76 1.47 -0.81 22.31
C LYS A 76 0.58 -0.84 23.56
N ALA A 77 -0.42 -1.71 23.54
CA ALA A 77 -1.13 -2.12 24.75
C ALA A 77 -0.16 -2.70 25.78
#